data_AF-A0A9P6ZX25-F1
#
_entry.id   AF-A0A9P6ZX25-F1
#
_cell.length_a   1.000
_cell.length_b   1.000
_cell.length_c   1.000
_cell.angle_alpha   90.00
_cell.angle_beta   90.00
_cell.angle_gamma   90.00
#
_symmetry.space_group_name_H-M   'P 1'
#
loop_
_entity.id
_entity.type
_entity.pdbx_description
1 polymer ?
#
loop_
_entity_poly.entity_id
_entity_poly.type
_entity_poly.pdbx_seq_one_letter_code
_entity_poly.pdbx_strand_id
1 'polypeptide(L)'
;MTLRLSLAKNDPLQTTFSCPERAIHYTSDTVTRNEPFCKATTTVRKNVVGESLHVGIIEWPANPNDRPAVVVGSRTIEMTKTGLYTSPEKFQGIHGEWYEWQIREYRAQLVPLKVARSQASIATFVTTLRQALFRRKESAALLISPEAAHILDDIVVTFIYFESLWRERERARSRSWDSGYAAGATL
;
A
#
# COMPACT_ATOMS: atom_id res chain seq x y z
N MET A 1 5.59 17.81 13.02
CA MET A 1 6.62 16.79 12.70
C MET A 1 6.00 15.64 11.93
N THR A 2 6.51 15.34 10.73
CA THR A 2 6.08 14.21 9.88
C THR A 2 6.51 12.88 10.48
N LEU A 3 5.60 11.91 10.53
CA LEU A 3 5.90 10.55 10.95
C LEU A 3 6.54 9.79 9.78
N ARG A 4 7.69 9.15 10.02
CA ARG A 4 8.37 8.30 9.03
C ARG A 4 8.32 6.84 9.46
N LEU A 5 7.52 6.04 8.77
CA LEU A 5 7.51 4.59 8.92
C LEU A 5 8.49 3.98 7.90
N SER A 6 9.63 3.50 8.38
CA SER A 6 10.63 2.86 7.53
C SER A 6 10.28 1.39 7.31
N LEU A 7 10.36 0.93 6.06
CA LEU A 7 10.08 -0.46 5.71
C LEU A 7 11.36 -1.28 5.74
N ALA A 8 11.36 -2.40 6.47
CA ALA A 8 12.49 -3.33 6.53
C ALA A 8 12.79 -3.98 5.16
N LYS A 9 11.73 -4.27 4.39
CA LYS A 9 11.76 -4.76 3.02
C LYS A 9 10.86 -3.90 2.13
N ASN A 10 11.23 -3.73 0.87
CA ASN A 10 10.43 -2.94 -0.08
C ASN A 10 9.10 -3.64 -0.46
N ASP A 11 8.88 -4.89 -0.08
CA ASP A 11 7.62 -5.60 -0.34
C ASP A 11 6.60 -5.31 0.77
N PRO A 12 5.51 -4.57 0.51
CA PRO A 12 4.52 -4.22 1.53
C PRO A 12 3.74 -5.43 2.06
N LEU A 13 3.71 -6.56 1.34
CA LEU A 13 3.00 -7.78 1.77
C LEU A 13 3.74 -8.57 2.86
N GLN A 14 5.03 -8.33 3.00
CA GLN A 14 5.95 -9.12 3.81
C GLN A 14 7.04 -8.22 4.41
N THR A 15 6.67 -7.31 5.31
CA THR A 15 7.62 -6.32 5.86
C THR A 15 7.25 -5.82 7.25
N THR A 16 8.17 -5.04 7.82
CA THR A 16 7.96 -4.32 9.07
C THR A 16 8.05 -2.83 8.80
N PHE A 17 7.04 -2.08 9.24
CA PHE A 17 7.01 -0.62 9.25
C PHE A 17 7.42 -0.15 10.63
N SER A 18 8.52 0.58 10.75
CA SER A 18 9.03 1.02 12.05
C SER A 18 9.30 2.53 12.11
N CYS A 19 8.96 3.12 13.26
CA CYS A 19 9.40 4.44 13.67
C CYS A 19 9.95 4.33 15.09
N PRO A 20 11.28 4.18 15.24
CA PRO A 20 11.92 4.00 16.55
C PRO A 20 11.65 5.15 17.52
N GLU A 21 11.63 6.38 17.01
CA GLU A 21 11.40 7.62 17.78
C GLU A 21 10.05 7.62 18.51
N ARG A 22 9.06 6.89 18.00
CA ARG A 22 7.72 6.80 18.58
C ARG A 22 7.36 5.40 19.07
N ALA A 23 8.32 4.47 19.08
CA ALA A 23 8.11 3.06 19.37
C ALA A 23 6.94 2.43 18.57
N ILE A 24 6.73 2.89 17.32
CA ILE A 24 5.66 2.38 16.45
C ILE A 24 6.24 1.27 15.58
N HIS A 25 5.61 0.09 15.61
CA HIS A 25 5.99 -1.06 14.80
C HIS A 25 4.74 -1.74 14.24
N TYR A 26 4.63 -1.83 12.91
CA TYR A 26 3.67 -2.70 12.25
C TYR A 26 4.39 -3.83 11.53
N THR A 27 3.78 -4.99 11.49
CA THR A 27 4.23 -6.13 10.68
C THR A 27 3.11 -6.53 9.73
N SER A 28 3.42 -6.66 8.46
CA SER A 28 2.57 -7.30 7.47
C SER A 28 3.13 -8.67 7.09
N ASP A 29 2.27 -9.67 7.10
CA ASP A 29 2.58 -11.03 6.71
C ASP A 29 1.44 -11.58 5.85
N THR A 30 1.80 -12.07 4.66
CA THR A 30 0.87 -12.62 3.68
C THR A 30 1.08 -14.12 3.55
N VAL A 31 0.04 -14.88 3.90
CA VAL A 31 0.04 -16.34 3.81
C VAL A 31 -0.71 -16.77 2.55
N THR A 32 -0.03 -17.49 1.67
CA THR A 32 -0.63 -18.20 0.53
C THR A 32 -0.77 -19.68 0.88
N ARG A 33 -1.98 -20.23 0.79
CA ARG A 33 -2.18 -21.68 0.96
C ARG A 33 -1.91 -22.39 -0.37
N ASN A 34 -1.17 -23.51 -0.33
CA ASN A 34 -0.71 -24.27 -1.49
C ASN A 34 -1.80 -25.13 -2.15
N GLU A 35 -3.02 -24.61 -2.29
CA GLU A 35 -4.11 -25.30 -2.97
C GLU A 35 -4.55 -24.52 -4.22
N PRO A 36 -4.97 -25.22 -5.29
CA PRO A 36 -5.58 -24.55 -6.44
C PRO A 36 -6.79 -23.75 -5.96
N PHE A 37 -6.89 -22.48 -6.38
CA PHE A 37 -7.94 -21.53 -5.97
C PHE A 37 -7.88 -21.02 -4.53
N CYS A 38 -6.76 -21.16 -3.82
CA CYS A 38 -6.66 -20.62 -2.47
C CYS A 38 -6.49 -19.10 -2.43
N LYS A 39 -7.31 -18.47 -1.59
CA LYS A 39 -7.22 -17.06 -1.23
C LYS A 39 -5.93 -16.81 -0.46
N ALA A 40 -5.22 -15.72 -0.77
CA ALA A 40 -4.12 -15.27 0.07
C ALA A 40 -4.65 -14.31 1.14
N THR A 41 -4.03 -14.27 2.31
CA THR A 41 -4.46 -13.36 3.37
C THR A 41 -3.26 -12.60 3.91
N THR A 42 -3.30 -11.27 3.81
CA THR A 42 -2.34 -10.40 4.51
C THR A 42 -2.90 -10.03 5.87
N THR A 43 -2.17 -10.35 6.92
CA THR A 43 -2.47 -9.90 8.28
C THR A 43 -1.53 -8.76 8.66
N VAL A 44 -2.10 -7.68 9.17
CA VAL A 44 -1.37 -6.54 9.71
C VAL A 44 -1.49 -6.54 11.22
N ARG A 45 -0.35 -6.55 11.90
CA ARG A 45 -0.25 -6.43 13.36
C ARG A 45 0.52 -5.20 13.75
N LYS A 46 0.20 -4.63 14.92
CA LYS A 46 0.88 -3.48 15.52
C LYS A 46 1.43 -3.91 16.87
N ASN A 47 2.73 -3.73 17.07
CA ASN A 47 3.34 -4.03 18.35
C ASN A 47 3.28 -2.78 19.24
N VAL A 48 2.61 -2.90 20.37
CA VAL A 48 2.50 -1.87 21.40
C VAL A 48 3.01 -2.49 22.69
N VAL A 49 4.15 -2.00 23.21
CA VAL A 49 4.68 -2.37 24.53
C VAL A 49 4.79 -3.90 24.73
N GLY A 50 5.32 -4.61 23.72
CA GLY A 50 5.53 -6.06 23.78
C GLY A 50 4.32 -6.92 23.43
N GLU A 51 3.13 -6.33 23.28
CA GLU A 51 1.94 -7.02 22.77
C GLU A 51 1.77 -6.81 21.28
N SER A 52 1.46 -7.88 20.55
CA SER A 52 1.15 -7.82 19.12
C SER A 52 -0.36 -7.74 18.91
N LEU A 53 -0.86 -6.54 18.66
CA LEU A 53 -2.28 -6.28 18.41
C LEU A 53 -2.61 -6.54 16.94
N HIS A 54 -3.70 -7.27 16.70
CA HIS A 54 -4.26 -7.40 15.36
C HIS A 54 -4.89 -6.08 14.91
N VAL A 55 -4.47 -5.54 13.76
CA VAL A 55 -4.93 -4.24 13.25
C VAL A 55 -5.77 -4.36 11.99
N GLY A 56 -5.45 -5.30 11.10
CA GLY A 56 -6.25 -5.44 9.90
C GLY A 56 -5.91 -6.68 9.07
N ILE A 57 -6.80 -6.95 8.12
CA ILE A 57 -6.72 -8.08 7.19
C ILE A 57 -6.98 -7.57 5.79
N ILE A 58 -6.23 -8.09 4.82
CA ILE A 58 -6.55 -8.02 3.40
C ILE A 58 -6.74 -9.45 2.91
N GLU A 59 -7.95 -9.78 2.48
CA GLU A 59 -8.26 -11.06 1.85
C GLU A 59 -8.15 -10.92 0.34
N TRP A 60 -7.11 -11.53 -0.22
CA TRP A 60 -6.87 -11.55 -1.66
C TRP A 60 -7.67 -12.67 -2.31
N PRO A 61 -8.49 -12.35 -3.32
CA PRO A 61 -9.29 -13.36 -3.98
C PRO A 61 -8.41 -14.26 -4.85
N ALA A 62 -8.86 -15.50 -5.05
CA ALA A 62 -8.20 -16.41 -5.98
C ALA A 62 -8.42 -16.00 -7.45
N ASN A 63 -9.60 -15.44 -7.76
CA ASN A 63 -9.87 -14.86 -9.06
C ASN A 63 -9.35 -13.41 -9.07
N PRO A 64 -8.39 -13.07 -9.96
CA PRO A 64 -7.82 -11.72 -10.01
C PRO A 64 -8.81 -10.64 -10.46
N ASN A 65 -9.99 -11.02 -10.99
CA ASN A 65 -11.05 -10.09 -11.34
C ASN A 65 -11.91 -9.68 -10.14
N ASP A 66 -11.88 -10.45 -9.06
CA ASP A 66 -12.61 -10.14 -7.84
C ASP A 66 -11.85 -9.06 -7.04
N ARG A 67 -12.57 -8.32 -6.19
CA ARG A 67 -11.94 -7.30 -5.33
C ARG A 67 -11.47 -7.92 -4.02
N PRO A 68 -10.27 -7.56 -3.53
CA PRO A 68 -9.86 -7.94 -2.18
C PRO A 68 -10.75 -7.29 -1.13
N ALA A 69 -11.06 -8.04 -0.07
CA ALA A 69 -11.75 -7.50 1.09
C ALA A 69 -10.72 -6.90 2.06
N VAL A 70 -10.98 -5.68 2.54
CA VAL A 70 -10.09 -4.97 3.46
C VAL A 70 -10.82 -4.73 4.77
N VAL A 71 -10.20 -5.13 5.89
CA VAL A 71 -10.74 -4.94 7.24
C VAL A 71 -9.70 -4.24 8.11
N VAL A 72 -10.10 -3.20 8.85
CA VAL A 72 -9.27 -2.49 9.82
C VAL A 72 -10.01 -2.42 11.16
N GLY A 73 -9.42 -2.99 12.19
CA GLY A 73 -10.09 -3.28 13.45
C GLY A 73 -11.31 -4.16 13.19
N SER A 74 -12.50 -3.64 13.52
CA SER A 74 -13.79 -4.30 13.26
C SER A 74 -14.53 -3.76 12.03
N ARG A 75 -13.91 -2.85 11.26
CA ARG A 75 -14.57 -2.17 10.13
C ARG A 75 -14.11 -2.73 8.79
N THR A 76 -15.05 -3.10 7.95
CA THR A 76 -14.78 -3.34 6.53
C THR A 76 -14.57 -2.00 5.83
N ILE A 77 -13.44 -1.86 5.15
CA ILE A 77 -13.13 -0.68 4.34
C ILE A 77 -13.45 -1.00 2.88
N GLU A 78 -14.36 -0.24 2.29
CA GLU A 78 -14.67 -0.33 0.87
C GLU A 78 -13.67 0.50 0.06
N MET A 79 -12.83 -0.18 -0.72
CA MET A 79 -11.88 0.43 -1.65
C MET A 79 -12.55 0.61 -3.03
N THR A 80 -12.86 1.85 -3.40
CA THR A 80 -13.58 2.20 -4.63
C THR A 80 -12.66 2.82 -5.66
N LYS A 81 -12.59 2.26 -6.87
CA LYS A 81 -11.84 2.86 -7.98
C LYS A 81 -12.52 4.16 -8.44
N THR A 82 -11.74 5.23 -8.60
CA THR A 82 -12.26 6.57 -9.00
C THR A 82 -11.79 7.03 -10.36
N GLY A 83 -10.81 6.36 -10.97
CA GLY A 83 -10.26 6.75 -12.26
C GLY A 83 -9.66 5.57 -13.04
N LEU A 84 -9.29 5.85 -14.29
CA LEU A 84 -8.75 4.87 -15.22
C LEU A 84 -7.23 4.79 -15.14
N TYR A 85 -6.55 5.95 -15.20
CA TYR A 85 -5.09 6.03 -15.23
C TYR A 85 -4.50 5.80 -13.83
N THR A 86 -3.59 4.82 -13.70
CA THR A 86 -3.04 4.30 -12.42
C THR A 86 -4.07 3.68 -11.45
N SER A 87 -5.35 3.75 -11.81
CA SER A 87 -6.53 3.34 -11.04
C SER A 87 -6.48 3.82 -9.58
N PRO A 88 -6.64 5.13 -9.33
CA PRO A 88 -6.77 5.65 -7.98
C PRO A 88 -7.94 4.99 -7.26
N GLU A 89 -7.81 4.82 -5.95
CA GLU A 89 -8.81 4.17 -5.11
C GLU A 89 -9.10 5.02 -3.86
N LYS A 90 -10.38 5.29 -3.63
CA LYS A 90 -10.87 6.01 -2.47
C LYS A 90 -11.44 5.08 -1.41
N PHE A 91 -11.41 5.54 -0.17
CA PHE A 91 -12.04 4.88 0.97
C PHE A 91 -12.51 5.91 2.00
N GLN A 92 -13.38 5.47 2.90
CA GLN A 92 -13.83 6.27 4.03
C GLN A 92 -13.06 5.86 5.30
N GLY A 93 -12.37 6.81 5.92
CA GLY A 93 -11.61 6.57 7.16
C GLY A 93 -12.50 6.40 8.38
N ILE A 94 -11.91 6.07 9.53
CA ILE A 94 -12.62 5.82 10.80
C ILE A 94 -13.51 6.98 11.28
N HIS A 95 -13.22 8.22 10.86
CA HIS A 95 -14.00 9.40 11.23
C HIS A 95 -14.99 9.86 10.16
N GLY A 96 -15.24 9.04 9.13
CA GLY A 96 -16.21 9.36 8.08
C GLY A 96 -15.68 10.24 6.95
N GLU A 97 -14.46 10.78 7.07
CA GLU A 97 -13.79 11.53 6.02
C GLU A 97 -13.35 10.62 4.87
N TRP A 98 -13.43 11.12 3.64
CA TRP A 98 -13.01 10.40 2.45
C TRP A 98 -11.56 10.69 2.10
N TYR A 99 -10.83 9.65 1.68
CA TYR A 99 -9.45 9.75 1.26
C TYR A 99 -9.25 8.99 -0.06
N GLU A 100 -8.24 9.38 -0.83
CA GLU A 100 -7.91 8.74 -2.11
C GLU A 100 -6.41 8.46 -2.21
N TRP A 101 -6.10 7.20 -2.47
CA TRP A 101 -4.78 6.78 -2.93
C TRP A 101 -4.66 7.03 -4.42
N GLN A 102 -3.60 7.72 -4.82
CA GLN A 102 -3.27 8.03 -6.20
C GLN A 102 -1.77 7.83 -6.43
N ILE A 103 -1.39 7.56 -7.68
CA ILE A 103 0.02 7.57 -8.08
C ILE A 103 0.34 8.94 -8.66
N ARG A 104 1.23 9.68 -8.00
CA ARG A 104 1.81 10.93 -8.52
C ARG A 104 3.33 10.80 -8.56
N GLU A 105 3.93 11.18 -9.67
CA GLU A 105 5.39 11.09 -9.86
C GLU A 105 5.95 9.69 -9.53
N TYR A 106 5.24 8.63 -9.96
CA TYR A 106 5.58 7.22 -9.71
C TYR A 106 5.59 6.82 -8.22
N ARG A 107 4.82 7.51 -7.38
CA ARG A 107 4.72 7.26 -5.94
C ARG A 107 3.28 7.22 -5.48
N ALA A 108 2.96 6.28 -4.60
CA ALA A 108 1.69 6.26 -3.88
C ALA A 108 1.58 7.46 -2.94
N GLN A 109 0.51 8.23 -3.10
CA GLN A 109 0.16 9.37 -2.26
C GLN A 109 -1.29 9.27 -1.82
N LEU A 110 -1.54 9.54 -0.54
CA LEU A 110 -2.88 9.63 0.03
C LEU A 110 -3.28 11.09 0.14
N VAL A 111 -4.45 11.45 -0.38
CA VAL A 111 -5.03 12.79 -0.27
C VAL A 111 -6.42 12.75 0.35
N PRO A 112 -6.78 13.70 1.22
CA PRO A 112 -8.12 13.80 1.81
C PRO A 112 -9.10 14.44 0.83
N LEU A 113 -10.15 13.76 0.38
CA LEU A 113 -11.14 14.25 -0.58
C LEU A 113 -12.10 15.29 0.06
N LYS A 114 -11.63 16.51 0.28
CA LYS A 114 -12.47 17.68 0.62
C LYS A 114 -12.94 18.40 -0.66
N VAL A 115 -13.95 19.27 -0.53
CA VAL A 115 -14.59 19.98 -1.67
C VAL A 115 -13.68 21.07 -2.32
N ALA A 116 -12.51 21.41 -1.73
CA ALA A 116 -11.65 22.51 -2.20
C ALA A 116 -10.38 22.06 -2.97
N ARG A 117 -10.03 22.84 -4.01
CA ARG A 117 -9.19 22.55 -5.18
C ARG A 117 -7.66 22.39 -4.99
N SER A 118 -7.14 22.18 -3.79
CA SER A 118 -5.73 21.81 -3.63
C SER A 118 -5.54 21.08 -2.31
N GLN A 119 -5.21 19.79 -2.37
CA GLN A 119 -5.04 18.96 -1.18
C GLN A 119 -3.60 18.50 -1.10
N ALA A 120 -2.94 18.91 -0.01
CA ALA A 120 -1.66 18.37 0.37
C ALA A 120 -1.80 16.86 0.62
N SER A 121 -0.81 16.07 0.20
CA SER A 121 -0.76 14.66 0.53
C SER A 121 -0.56 14.50 2.04
N ILE A 122 -1.37 13.62 2.63
CA ILE A 122 -1.30 13.30 4.06
C ILE A 122 -0.49 12.03 4.31
N ALA A 123 -0.29 11.21 3.27
CA ALA A 123 0.71 10.15 3.28
C ALA A 123 1.41 10.07 1.92
N THR A 124 2.69 9.70 1.90
CA THR A 124 3.47 9.54 0.67
C THR A 124 4.48 8.43 0.85
N PHE A 125 4.45 7.47 -0.06
CA PHE A 125 5.44 6.41 -0.13
C PHE A 125 6.66 6.87 -0.91
N VAL A 126 7.84 6.68 -0.34
CA VAL A 126 9.11 7.04 -0.96
C VAL A 126 10.00 5.82 -1.03
N THR A 127 10.42 5.50 -2.25
CA THR A 127 11.48 4.51 -2.51
C THR A 127 12.71 5.26 -2.97
N THR A 128 13.87 5.00 -2.35
CA THR A 128 15.14 5.43 -2.93
C THR A 128 15.53 4.48 -4.06
N LEU A 129 15.06 4.77 -5.26
CA LEU A 129 15.71 4.29 -6.48
C LEU A 129 16.86 5.26 -6.77
N ARG A 130 18.06 4.95 -6.28
CA ARG A 130 19.28 5.57 -6.83
C ARG A 130 19.98 4.55 -7.71
N GLN A 131 19.70 4.66 -9.00
CA GLN A 131 20.73 4.45 -10.02
C GLN A 131 21.91 5.39 -9.69
N ALA A 132 22.86 4.93 -8.89
CA ALA A 132 24.20 5.50 -8.79
C ALA A 132 25.05 4.50 -8.01
N LEU A 133 26.11 4.02 -8.66
CA LEU A 133 27.01 2.92 -8.27
C LEU A 133 27.61 2.94 -6.85
N PHE A 134 27.35 3.97 -6.04
CA PHE A 134 27.80 4.04 -4.65
C PHE A 134 26.84 4.91 -3.84
N ARG A 135 25.93 4.32 -3.05
CA ARG A 135 25.33 4.96 -1.85
C ARG A 135 24.46 4.00 -1.05
N ARG A 136 24.47 4.21 0.27
CA ARG A 136 23.71 3.48 1.31
C ARG A 136 22.31 3.08 0.82
N LYS A 137 21.96 1.83 1.10
CA LYS A 137 20.66 1.20 0.93
C LYS A 137 19.65 1.90 1.85
N GLU A 138 19.21 3.10 1.49
CA GLU A 138 18.10 3.75 2.19
C GLU A 138 16.86 2.87 2.00
N SER A 139 16.21 2.53 3.11
CA SER A 139 15.00 1.74 3.13
C SER A 139 13.83 2.58 2.62
N ALA A 140 12.93 1.93 1.88
CA ALA A 140 11.66 2.54 1.49
C ALA A 140 10.92 3.02 2.75
N ALA A 141 10.15 4.10 2.64
CA ALA A 141 9.46 4.67 3.79
C ALA A 141 8.08 5.21 3.42
N LEU A 142 7.14 5.10 4.35
CA LEU A 142 5.86 5.77 4.30
C LEU A 142 5.90 7.02 5.19
N LEU A 143 5.84 8.19 4.57
CA LEU A 143 5.82 9.49 5.23
C LEU A 143 4.37 9.87 5.50
N ILE A 144 4.03 10.24 6.73
CA ILE A 144 2.65 10.51 7.17
C ILE A 144 2.60 11.88 7.86
N SER A 145 1.72 12.77 7.39
CA SER A 145 1.47 14.06 8.01
C SER A 145 0.98 13.86 9.45
N PRO A 146 1.43 14.65 10.43
CA PRO A 146 0.95 14.54 11.81
C PRO A 146 -0.58 14.69 11.92
N GLU A 147 -1.20 15.46 11.01
CA GLU A 147 -2.65 15.61 10.94
C GLU A 147 -3.38 14.30 10.69
N ALA A 148 -2.72 13.31 10.07
CA ALA A 148 -3.28 12.02 9.74
C ALA A 148 -2.92 10.91 10.73
N ALA A 149 -2.27 11.24 11.86
CA ALA A 149 -1.92 10.27 12.88
C ALA A 149 -3.14 9.56 13.49
N HIS A 150 -4.30 10.22 13.49
CA HIS A 150 -5.57 9.68 13.98
C HIS A 150 -6.14 8.54 13.13
N ILE A 151 -5.70 8.40 11.86
CA ILE A 151 -6.10 7.31 10.94
C ILE A 151 -4.93 6.41 10.56
N LEU A 152 -3.91 6.31 11.43
CA LEU A 152 -2.65 5.63 11.11
C LEU A 152 -2.85 4.16 10.71
N ASP A 153 -3.74 3.44 11.40
CA ASP A 153 -4.05 2.04 11.14
C ASP A 153 -4.70 1.88 9.74
N ASP A 154 -5.67 2.76 9.41
CA ASP A 154 -6.30 2.81 8.09
C ASP A 154 -5.25 3.08 7.00
N ILE A 155 -4.32 4.02 7.23
CA ILE A 155 -3.25 4.36 6.27
C ILE A 155 -2.38 3.14 6.00
N VAL A 156 -1.89 2.45 7.03
CA VAL A 156 -0.98 1.32 6.86
C VAL A 156 -1.65 0.19 6.09
N VAL A 157 -2.88 -0.19 6.47
CA VAL A 157 -3.58 -1.31 5.83
C VAL A 157 -3.96 -0.96 4.39
N THR A 158 -4.54 0.21 4.15
CA THR A 158 -4.93 0.63 2.79
C THR A 158 -3.73 0.91 1.89
N PHE A 159 -2.60 1.36 2.44
CA PHE A 159 -1.33 1.46 1.72
C PHE A 159 -0.87 0.09 1.20
N ILE A 160 -0.85 -0.94 2.07
CA ILE A 160 -0.44 -2.29 1.68
C ILE A 160 -1.34 -2.81 0.57
N TYR A 161 -2.65 -2.64 0.70
CA TYR A 161 -3.61 -3.00 -0.34
C TYR A 161 -3.30 -2.29 -1.67
N PHE A 162 -3.19 -0.95 -1.64
CA PHE A 162 -3.09 -0.14 -2.84
C PHE A 162 -1.75 -0.34 -3.57
N GLU A 163 -0.64 -0.30 -2.83
CA GLU A 163 0.71 -0.47 -3.37
C GLU A 163 0.89 -1.87 -3.98
N SER A 164 0.33 -2.90 -3.36
CA SER A 164 0.42 -4.29 -3.87
C SER A 164 -0.33 -4.45 -5.20
N LEU A 165 -1.57 -3.92 -5.29
CA LEU A 165 -2.33 -3.91 -6.54
C LEU A 165 -1.66 -3.09 -7.62
N TRP A 166 -1.14 -1.90 -7.28
CA TRP A 166 -0.43 -1.08 -8.26
C TRP A 166 0.80 -1.80 -8.82
N ARG A 167 1.64 -2.40 -7.96
CA ARG A 167 2.80 -3.18 -8.39
C ARG A 167 2.44 -4.39 -9.24
N GLU A 168 1.34 -5.06 -8.92
CA GLU A 168 0.83 -6.15 -9.75
C GLU A 168 0.43 -5.68 -11.14
N ARG A 169 -0.29 -4.55 -11.23
CA ARG A 169 -0.63 -3.93 -12.52
C ARG A 169 0.59 -3.49 -13.30
N GLU A 170 1.63 -2.96 -12.65
CA GLU A 170 2.91 -2.61 -13.31
C GLU A 170 3.61 -3.87 -13.84
N ARG A 171 3.71 -4.94 -13.02
CA ARG A 171 4.29 -6.24 -13.46
C ARG A 171 3.55 -6.83 -14.65
N ALA A 172 2.22 -6.80 -14.65
CA ALA A 172 1.40 -7.29 -15.76
C ALA A 172 1.62 -6.45 -17.03
N ARG A 173 1.72 -5.12 -16.91
CA ARG A 173 2.02 -4.23 -18.04
C ARG A 173 3.40 -4.49 -18.64
N SER A 174 4.44 -4.65 -17.82
CA SER A 174 5.79 -4.96 -18.33
C SER A 174 5.82 -6.26 -19.15
N ARG A 175 5.13 -7.31 -18.69
CA ARG A 175 5.04 -8.59 -19.44
C ARG A 175 4.28 -8.48 -20.77
N SER A 176 3.29 -7.59 -20.83
CA SER A 176 2.52 -7.35 -22.06
C SER A 176 3.35 -6.68 -23.16
N TRP A 177 4.32 -5.83 -22.79
CA TRP A 177 5.24 -5.20 -23.75
C TRP A 177 6.29 -6.16 -24.30
N ASP A 178 6.81 -7.07 -23.47
CA ASP A 178 7.78 -8.09 -23.94
C ASP A 178 7.15 -9.05 -24.96
N SER A 179 5.84 -9.32 -24.84
CA SER A 179 5.12 -10.19 -25.79
C SER A 179 4.85 -9.51 -27.14
N GLY A 180 4.83 -8.16 -27.19
CA GLY A 180 4.65 -7.40 -28.43
C GLY A 180 5.90 -7.36 -29.31
N TYR A 181 7.09 -7.38 -28.72
CA TYR A 181 8.36 -7.38 -29.47
C TYR A 181 8.76 -8.76 -30.00
N ALA A 182 8.36 -9.84 -29.32
CA ALA A 182 8.61 -11.21 -29.81
C ALA A 182 7.76 -11.58 -31.04
N ALA A 183 6.62 -10.92 -31.26
CA ALA A 183 5.74 -11.16 -32.40
C ALA A 183 6.11 -10.36 -33.67
N GLY A 184 7.11 -9.47 -33.60
CA GLY A 184 7.51 -8.58 -34.71
C GLY A 184 8.80 -8.98 -35.43
N ALA A 185 9.46 -10.08 -35.04
CA ALA A 185 10.71 -10.55 -35.65
C ALA A 185 10.50 -11.79 -36.52
N THR A 186 9.56 -11.71 -37.46
CA THR A 186 9.50 -12.59 -38.63
C THR A 186 8.85 -11.82 -39.77
N LEU A 187 9.70 -11.21 -40.60
CA LEU A 187 9.80 -11.38 -42.06
C LEU A 187 10.85 -10.42 -42.61
#